data_AF-A0A750HZ07-F1
#
_entry.id   AF-A0A750HZ07-F1
#
_cell.length_a   1.000
_cell.length_b   1.000
_cell.length_c   1.000
_cell.angle_alpha   90.00
_cell.angle_beta   90.00
_cell.angle_gamma   90.00
#
_symmetry.space_group_name_H-M   'P 1'
#
loop_
_entity.id
_entity.type
_entity.pdbx_description
1 polymer ?
#
loop_
_entity_poly.entity_id
_entity_poly.type
_entity_poly.pdbx_seq_one_letter_code
_entity_poly.pdbx_strand_id
1 'polypeptide(L)'
;MADDKEIEHKLLIAEYYELKEKAEDDARMRRSMLNHIPYEVRSLDEDDPIDATRLKAMAKNLEDADQSLRKVVQRVNAVAALCGKPEITVRSLLFKFGKQQS
;
A
#
# COMPACT_ATOMS: atom_id res chain seq x y z
N MET A 1 11.51 5.61 35.85
CA MET A 1 11.94 6.75 35.02
C MET A 1 12.90 6.37 33.88
N ALA A 2 13.98 5.60 34.10
CA ALA A 2 14.80 5.09 32.99
C ALA A 2 14.10 3.94 32.23
N ASP A 3 13.39 3.08 32.96
CA ASP A 3 12.67 1.91 32.45
C ASP A 3 11.47 2.31 31.56
N ASP A 4 10.73 3.35 31.96
CA ASP A 4 9.53 3.83 31.23
C ASP A 4 9.87 4.35 29.83
N LYS A 5 11.01 5.04 29.68
CA LYS A 5 11.49 5.53 28.37
C LYS A 5 11.97 4.41 27.47
N GLU A 6 12.55 3.36 28.04
CA GLU A 6 12.98 2.18 27.29
C GLU A 6 11.77 1.38 26.78
N ILE A 7 10.73 1.25 27.61
CA ILE A 7 9.45 0.63 27.24
C ILE A 7 8.76 1.43 26.14
N GLU A 8 8.64 2.76 26.29
CA GLU A 8 8.06 3.64 25.28
C GLU A 8 8.78 3.52 23.93
N HIS A 9 10.12 3.50 23.94
CA HIS A 9 10.89 3.33 22.72
C HIS A 9 10.68 1.97 22.05
N LYS A 10 10.58 0.88 22.83
CA LYS A 10 10.27 -0.46 22.30
C LYS A 10 8.88 -0.51 21.67
N LEU A 11 7.88 0.15 22.27
CA LEU A 11 6.53 0.25 21.72
C LEU A 11 6.51 1.00 20.38
N LEU A 12 7.22 2.12 20.27
CA LEU A 12 7.34 2.86 19.00
C LEU A 12 8.02 2.04 17.90
N ILE A 13 9.01 1.21 18.26
CA ILE A 13 9.63 0.29 17.30
C ILE A 13 8.62 -0.78 16.84
N ALA A 14 7.84 -1.35 17.75
CA ALA A 14 6.81 -2.33 17.40
C ALA A 14 5.75 -1.71 16.47
N GLU A 15 5.23 -0.53 16.83
CA GLU A 15 4.27 0.20 16.00
C GLU A 15 4.82 0.52 14.61
N TYR A 16 6.09 0.90 14.50
CA TYR A 16 6.75 1.11 13.21
C TYR A 16 6.69 -0.14 12.33
N TYR A 17 6.98 -1.33 12.89
CA TYR A 17 6.96 -2.57 12.11
C TYR A 17 5.55 -3.00 11.71
N GLU A 18 4.56 -2.84 12.60
CA GLU A 18 3.14 -3.12 12.29
C GLU A 18 2.63 -2.20 11.17
N LEU A 19 2.89 -0.90 11.27
CA LEU A 19 2.48 0.05 10.23
C LEU A 19 3.22 -0.21 8.92
N LYS A 20 4.49 -0.60 8.98
CA LYS A 20 5.27 -0.96 7.79
C LYS A 20 4.69 -2.20 7.11
N GLU A 21 4.37 -3.25 7.86
CA GLU A 21 3.73 -4.45 7.32
C GLU A 21 2.41 -4.11 6.63
N LYS A 22 1.59 -3.27 7.27
CA LYS A 22 0.35 -2.76 6.65
C LYS A 22 0.60 -1.98 5.36
N ALA A 23 1.64 -1.14 5.30
CA ALA A 23 2.00 -0.43 4.07
C ALA A 23 2.44 -1.39 2.96
N GLU A 24 3.12 -2.48 3.32
CA GLU A 24 3.50 -3.53 2.39
C GLU A 24 2.27 -4.30 1.86
N ASP A 25 1.29 -4.59 2.70
CA ASP A 25 0.02 -5.19 2.31
C ASP A 25 -0.82 -4.31 1.38
N ASP A 26 -0.96 -3.02 1.71
CA ASP A 26 -1.68 -2.06 0.88
C ASP A 26 -1.01 -1.94 -0.51
N ALA A 27 0.32 -1.97 -0.57
CA ALA A 27 1.06 -1.95 -1.83
C ALA A 27 0.84 -3.23 -2.65
N ARG A 28 0.78 -4.41 -2.01
CA ARG A 28 0.44 -5.69 -2.66
C ARG A 28 -0.99 -5.67 -3.20
N MET A 29 -1.95 -5.21 -2.41
CA MET A 29 -3.36 -5.12 -2.81
C MET A 29 -3.52 -4.20 -4.03
N ARG A 30 -2.95 -2.99 -3.98
CA ARG A 30 -2.95 -2.04 -5.10
C ARG A 30 -2.35 -2.65 -6.37
N ARG A 31 -1.25 -3.41 -6.26
CA ARG A 31 -0.64 -4.09 -7.39
C ARG A 31 -1.56 -5.16 -7.98
N SER A 32 -2.21 -5.95 -7.13
CA SER A 32 -3.19 -6.96 -7.56
C SER A 32 -4.34 -6.32 -8.35
N MET A 33 -4.90 -5.21 -7.85
CA MET A 33 -5.94 -4.45 -8.56
C MET A 33 -5.46 -3.97 -9.93
N LEU A 34 -4.25 -3.42 -10.01
CA LEU A 34 -3.68 -2.93 -11.27
C LEU A 34 -3.43 -4.06 -12.28
N ASN A 35 -3.01 -5.24 -11.81
CA ASN A 35 -2.83 -6.41 -12.65
C ASN A 35 -4.15 -6.98 -13.17
N HIS A 36 -5.26 -6.76 -12.45
CA HIS A 36 -6.58 -7.24 -12.84
C HIS A 36 -7.23 -6.39 -13.96
N ILE A 37 -6.92 -5.09 -14.03
CA ILE A 37 -7.47 -4.17 -15.04
C ILE A 37 -7.24 -4.67 -16.49
N PRO A 38 -6.03 -5.10 -16.91
CA PRO A 38 -5.84 -5.63 -18.26
C PRO A 38 -6.67 -6.88 -18.60
N TYR A 39 -6.92 -7.76 -17.63
CA TYR A 39 -7.77 -8.94 -17.85
C TYR A 39 -9.21 -8.53 -18.10
N GLU A 40 -9.69 -7.59 -17.29
CA GLU A 40 -11.04 -7.03 -17.38
C GLU A 40 -11.23 -6.26 -18.68
N VAL A 41 -10.21 -5.56 -19.18
CA VAL A 41 -10.23 -4.91 -20.50
C VAL A 41 -10.24 -5.94 -21.64
N ARG A 42 -9.46 -7.03 -21.53
CA ARG A 42 -9.40 -8.09 -22.57
C ARG A 42 -10.68 -8.94 -22.65
N SER A 43 -11.39 -9.13 -21.53
CA SER A 43 -12.65 -9.86 -21.52
C SER A 43 -13.81 -9.13 -22.20
N LEU A 44 -13.61 -7.88 -22.64
CA LEU A 44 -14.64 -7.06 -23.29
C LEU A 44 -14.77 -7.32 -24.79
N ASP A 45 -13.98 -8.24 -25.36
CA ASP A 45 -13.74 -8.31 -26.80
C ASP A 45 -14.47 -9.45 -27.54
N GLU A 46 -15.49 -10.08 -26.95
CA GLU A 46 -16.20 -11.17 -27.67
C GLU A 46 -17.71 -10.96 -27.89
N ASP A 47 -18.51 -10.44 -26.96
CA ASP A 47 -19.95 -10.20 -27.23
C ASP A 47 -20.65 -9.18 -26.29
N ASP A 48 -19.92 -8.61 -25.32
CA ASP A 48 -20.49 -7.74 -24.28
C ASP A 48 -20.08 -6.27 -24.46
N PRO A 49 -21.01 -5.30 -24.48
CA PRO A 49 -20.66 -3.90 -24.52
C PRO A 49 -19.83 -3.52 -23.30
N ILE A 50 -18.75 -2.75 -23.53
CA ILE A 50 -17.90 -2.19 -22.47
C ILE A 50 -18.77 -1.54 -21.38
N ASP A 51 -18.87 -2.20 -20.22
CA ASP A 51 -19.54 -1.59 -19.07
C ASP A 51 -18.61 -0.54 -18.46
N ALA A 52 -18.77 0.70 -18.94
CA ALA A 52 -18.07 1.86 -18.43
C ALA A 52 -18.28 2.05 -16.91
N THR A 53 -19.36 1.51 -16.34
CA THR A 53 -19.61 1.54 -14.88
C THR A 53 -18.62 0.66 -14.14
N ARG A 54 -18.37 -0.56 -14.65
CA ARG A 54 -17.39 -1.51 -14.09
C ARG A 54 -15.97 -0.94 -14.15
N LEU A 55 -15.56 -0.40 -15.30
CA LEU A 55 -14.25 0.25 -15.43
C LEU A 55 -14.09 1.46 -14.50
N LYS A 56 -15.12 2.30 -14.36
CA LYS A 56 -15.12 3.42 -13.39
C LYS A 56 -14.99 2.93 -11.96
N ALA A 57 -15.69 1.85 -11.59
CA ALA A 57 -15.59 1.27 -10.25
C ALA A 57 -14.17 0.75 -9.97
N MET A 58 -13.55 0.06 -10.93
CA MET A 58 -12.16 -0.41 -10.78
C MET A 58 -11.16 0.74 -10.64
N ALA A 59 -11.30 1.80 -11.44
CA ALA A 59 -10.46 2.98 -11.35
C ALA A 59 -10.58 3.66 -9.98
N LYS A 60 -11.82 3.80 -9.47
CA LYS A 60 -12.09 4.35 -8.14
C LYS A 60 -11.46 3.50 -7.03
N ASN A 61 -11.63 2.18 -7.09
CA ASN A 61 -11.02 1.27 -6.12
C ASN A 61 -9.48 1.38 -6.10
N LEU A 62 -8.86 1.55 -7.27
CA LEU A 62 -7.42 1.75 -7.37
C LEU A 62 -6.98 3.09 -6.77
N GLU A 63 -7.76 4.16 -6.98
CA GLU A 63 -7.52 5.47 -6.37
C GLU A 63 -7.64 5.41 -4.85
N ASP A 64 -8.70 4.78 -4.34
CA ASP A 64 -8.93 4.58 -2.90
C ASP A 64 -7.78 3.78 -2.26
N ALA A 65 -7.28 2.74 -2.94
CA ALA A 65 -6.11 1.98 -2.51
C ALA A 65 -4.82 2.81 -2.51
N ASP A 66 -4.60 3.67 -3.52
CA ASP A 66 -3.44 4.58 -3.57
C ASP A 66 -3.49 5.60 -2.41
N GLN A 67 -4.68 6.14 -2.11
CA GLN A 67 -4.87 7.05 -0.99
C GLN A 67 -4.66 6.36 0.37
N SER A 68 -5.15 5.13 0.55
CA SER A 68 -4.90 4.34 1.76
C SER A 68 -3.40 4.14 1.97
N LEU A 69 -2.70 3.66 0.94
CA LEU A 69 -1.25 3.42 0.99
C LEU A 69 -0.47 4.69 1.38
N ARG A 70 -0.80 5.84 0.79
CA ARG A 70 -0.17 7.11 1.13
C ARG A 70 -0.38 7.49 2.59
N LYS A 71 -1.60 7.31 3.12
CA LYS A 71 -1.92 7.60 4.53
C LYS A 71 -1.13 6.68 5.47
N VAL A 72 -1.04 5.39 5.15
CA VAL A 72 -0.26 4.44 5.97
C VAL A 72 1.23 4.79 5.94
N VAL A 73 1.80 5.08 4.76
CA VAL A 73 3.21 5.52 4.64
C VAL A 73 3.50 6.79 5.43
N GLN A 74 2.59 7.77 5.41
CA GLN A 74 2.72 8.98 6.24
C GLN A 74 2.77 8.64 7.73
N ARG A 75 1.91 7.73 8.20
CA ARG A 75 1.93 7.27 9.60
C ARG A 75 3.21 6.52 9.95
N VAL A 76 3.68 5.63 9.08
CA VAL A 76 4.97 4.93 9.27
C VAL A 76 6.10 5.93 9.45
N ASN A 77 6.19 6.94 8.58
CA ASN A 77 7.27 7.91 8.63
C ASN A 77 7.18 8.83 9.86
N ALA A 78 5.97 9.14 10.34
CA ALA A 78 5.79 9.85 11.61
C ALA A 78 6.34 9.04 12.79
N VAL A 79 6.08 7.73 12.85
CA VAL A 79 6.63 6.86 13.90
C VAL A 79 8.13 6.63 13.72
N ALA A 80 8.60 6.50 12.48
CA ALA A 80 10.01 6.30 12.15
C ALA A 80 10.89 7.43 12.69
N ALA A 81 10.42 8.68 12.57
CA ALA A 81 11.08 9.86 13.13
C ALA A 81 11.19 9.81 14.67
N LEU A 82 10.21 9.22 15.36
CA LEU A 82 10.18 9.11 16.82
C LEU A 82 11.06 7.98 17.36
N CYS A 83 11.26 6.91 16.59
CA CYS A 83 12.06 5.74 17.01
C CYS A 83 13.40 5.58 16.28
N GLY A 84 13.81 6.56 15.46
CA GLY A 84 15.09 6.54 14.74
C GLY A 84 15.17 5.46 13.64
N LYS A 85 14.01 5.03 13.13
CA LYS A 85 13.92 4.06 12.02
C LYS A 85 13.96 4.79 10.67
N PRO A 86 14.38 4.11 9.59
CA PRO A 86 14.40 4.72 8.26
C PRO A 86 12.98 4.95 7.74
N GLU A 87 12.79 6.06 7.03
CA GLU A 87 11.57 6.33 6.30
C GLU A 87 11.39 5.36 5.13
N ILE A 88 10.13 5.14 4.75
CA ILE A 88 9.75 4.41 3.54
C ILE A 88 9.05 5.34 2.56
N THR A 89 9.06 4.97 1.29
CA THR A 89 8.38 5.74 0.24
C THR A 89 7.38 4.85 -0.48
N VAL A 90 6.31 5.44 -0.98
CA VAL A 90 5.37 4.74 -1.87
C VAL A 90 6.12 4.14 -3.06
N ARG A 91 7.08 4.88 -3.64
CA ARG A 91 7.89 4.40 -4.77
C ARG A 91 8.68 3.13 -4.44
N SER A 92 9.33 3.06 -3.28
CA SER A 92 10.13 1.88 -2.91
C SER A 92 9.25 0.65 -2.67
N LEU A 93 8.07 0.84 -2.05
CA LEU A 93 7.07 -0.22 -1.88
C LEU A 93 6.55 -0.72 -3.24
N LEU A 94 6.15 0.19 -4.11
CA LEU A 94 5.66 -0.16 -5.45
C LEU A 94 6.73 -0.82 -6.31
N PHE A 95 8.00 -0.45 -6.16
CA PHE A 95 9.10 -1.11 -6.87
C PHE A 95 9.35 -2.53 -6.31
N LYS A 96 9.36 -2.69 -4.98
CA LYS A 96 9.53 -3.98 -4.30
C LYS A 96 8.47 -4.98 -4.74
N PHE A 97 7.21 -4.55 -4.80
CA PHE A 97 6.08 -5.41 -5.16
C PHE A 97 5.70 -5.36 -6.65
N GLY A 98 6.31 -4.48 -7.43
CA GLY A 98 6.07 -4.33 -8.87
C GLY A 98 6.95 -5.23 -9.74
N LYS A 99 8.08 -5.74 -9.22
CA LYS A 99 9.06 -6.53 -9.99
C LYS A 99 8.83 -8.05 -10.01
N GLN A 100 7.82 -8.59 -9.33
CA GLN A 100 7.47 -10.00 -9.50
C GLN A 100 6.56 -10.18 -10.71
N GLN A 101 7.18 -10.33 -11.88
CA GLN A 101 6.76 -11.12 -13.05
C GLN A 101 7.65 -10.73 -14.24
N SER A 102 8.72 -11.50 -14.43
CA SER A 102 9.41 -11.71 -15.71
C SER A 102 9.60 -13.20 -15.83
#